data_AF-A0A6C2YW46-F1
#
_entry.id   AF-A0A6C2YW46-F1
#
_cell.length_a   1.000
_cell.length_b   1.000
_cell.length_c   1.000
_cell.angle_alpha   90.00
_cell.angle_beta   90.00
_cell.angle_gamma   90.00
#
_symmetry.space_group_name_H-M   'P 1'
#
loop_
_entity.id
_entity.type
_entity.pdbx_description
1 polymer ?
#
loop_
_entity_poly.entity_id
_entity_poly.type
_entity_poly.pdbx_seq_one_letter_code
_entity_poly.pdbx_strand_id
1 'polypeptide(L)'
;MQMSWLLLLSLQLGAPEQAVTEDTLREWSQNYRDSLVGTQFTFTTQEGLEPDGFIARQGTYASIPYKDGSLHRLDITKTFSADGLTTTTTQTLLQRPDGCYEIFQNNNGWVLEKHHSQLKEIYKEYGFRSDFMFIMMPVVRIASPFDESLSRERSGFSWGSRISLTKSKNEFQTSEFPWTNPKQVSVVSNYWLEDGCIKKLVIAKPDGTEAKIQEINYQLFNNRKYPRDSTIRVPGDDQRLSLVAEFSDVTACTKAPSYFSLTQFGMPEAEGIDLGRPTPVWVWLLAAAGGLMLLALLFRTLQQRALRKEST
;
A
#
# COMPACT_ATOMS: atom_id res chain seq x y z
N MET A 1 -31.96 -59.80 -16.86
CA MET A 1 -30.53 -59.63 -17.21
C MET A 1 -30.43 -58.32 -18.00
N GLN A 2 -29.41 -57.51 -17.69
CA GLN A 2 -28.98 -56.26 -18.35
C GLN A 2 -29.88 -55.02 -18.16
N MET A 3 -29.51 -54.08 -17.26
CA MET A 3 -28.57 -52.94 -17.45
C MET A 3 -29.14 -51.83 -18.36
N SER A 4 -29.62 -50.75 -17.73
CA SER A 4 -29.67 -49.41 -18.34
C SER A 4 -29.29 -48.37 -17.27
N TRP A 5 -27.98 -48.26 -17.08
CA TRP A 5 -27.27 -47.33 -16.18
C TRP A 5 -26.73 -46.10 -16.94
N LEU A 6 -27.38 -45.68 -18.02
CA LEU A 6 -26.84 -44.65 -18.91
C LEU A 6 -27.92 -43.66 -19.30
N LEU A 7 -28.10 -42.62 -18.48
CA LEU A 7 -28.58 -41.28 -18.88
C LEU A 7 -28.60 -40.29 -17.69
N LEU A 8 -27.55 -40.35 -16.86
CA LEU A 8 -27.16 -39.25 -15.96
C LEU A 8 -25.79 -38.73 -16.41
N LEU A 9 -25.65 -38.49 -17.71
CA LEU A 9 -24.63 -37.57 -18.22
C LEU A 9 -25.18 -36.17 -17.99
N SER A 10 -24.97 -35.68 -16.77
CA SER A 10 -25.03 -34.26 -16.47
C SER A 10 -24.03 -33.56 -17.39
N LEU A 11 -24.54 -32.97 -18.47
CA LEU A 11 -23.91 -31.84 -19.12
C LEU A 11 -23.83 -30.70 -18.08
N GLN A 12 -22.80 -30.76 -17.22
CA GLN A 12 -22.17 -29.53 -16.76
C GLN A 12 -21.44 -28.96 -17.97
N LEU A 13 -22.20 -28.36 -18.89
CA LEU A 13 -21.68 -27.31 -19.74
C LEU A 13 -21.10 -26.29 -18.77
N GLY A 14 -19.78 -26.34 -18.57
CA GLY A 14 -19.08 -25.35 -17.76
C GLY A 14 -19.56 -23.99 -18.22
N ALA A 15 -20.13 -23.22 -17.29
CA ALA A 15 -20.48 -21.84 -17.57
C ALA A 15 -19.25 -21.22 -18.26
N PRO A 16 -19.42 -20.54 -19.42
CA PRO A 16 -18.30 -19.98 -20.14
C PRO A 16 -17.45 -19.20 -19.15
N GLU A 17 -16.15 -19.53 -19.06
CA GLU A 17 -15.24 -18.88 -18.13
C GLU A 17 -15.39 -17.37 -18.32
N GLN A 18 -15.74 -16.67 -17.24
CA GLN A 18 -16.09 -15.26 -17.30
C GLN A 18 -14.83 -14.47 -17.69
N ALA A 19 -14.91 -13.72 -18.79
CA ALA A 19 -13.83 -12.85 -19.25
C ALA A 19 -13.52 -11.76 -18.20
N VAL A 20 -12.26 -11.36 -18.12
CA VAL A 20 -11.82 -10.25 -17.24
C VAL A 20 -12.47 -8.94 -17.69
N THR A 21 -13.20 -8.27 -16.79
CA THR A 21 -13.83 -6.97 -17.02
C THR A 21 -13.22 -5.88 -16.14
N GLU A 22 -13.53 -4.61 -16.41
CA GLU A 22 -13.11 -3.48 -15.57
C GLU A 22 -13.58 -3.64 -14.11
N ASP A 23 -14.80 -4.15 -13.89
CA ASP A 23 -15.33 -4.39 -12.55
C ASP A 23 -14.54 -5.48 -11.82
N THR A 24 -14.18 -6.56 -12.51
CA THR A 24 -13.32 -7.61 -11.96
C THR A 24 -11.95 -7.06 -11.57
N LEU A 25 -11.35 -6.24 -12.43
CA LEU A 25 -10.06 -5.59 -12.16
C LEU A 25 -10.14 -4.65 -10.94
N ARG A 26 -11.25 -3.91 -10.81
CA ARG A 26 -11.52 -3.02 -9.67
C ARG A 26 -11.65 -3.81 -8.38
N GLU A 27 -12.41 -4.90 -8.41
CA GLU A 27 -12.60 -5.79 -7.27
C GLU A 27 -11.27 -6.40 -6.80
N TRP A 28 -10.47 -6.94 -7.72
CA TRP A 28 -9.15 -7.50 -7.39
C TRP A 28 -8.21 -6.46 -6.80
N SER A 29 -8.19 -5.26 -7.38
CA SER A 29 -7.39 -4.14 -6.85
C SER A 29 -7.82 -3.78 -5.43
N GLN A 30 -9.13 -3.73 -5.17
CA GLN A 30 -9.64 -3.44 -3.83
C GLN A 30 -9.32 -4.56 -2.84
N ASN A 31 -9.54 -5.82 -3.23
CA ASN A 31 -9.24 -6.98 -2.39
C ASN A 31 -7.77 -7.03 -1.98
N TYR A 32 -6.85 -6.67 -2.88
CA TYR A 32 -5.44 -6.56 -2.55
C TYR A 32 -5.17 -5.40 -1.58
N ARG A 33 -5.75 -4.21 -1.82
CA ARG A 33 -5.62 -3.05 -0.91
C ARG A 33 -6.10 -3.38 0.51
N ASP A 34 -7.25 -4.01 0.62
CA ASP A 34 -7.84 -4.39 1.90
C ASP A 34 -6.95 -5.43 2.62
N SER A 35 -6.30 -6.32 1.87
CA SER A 35 -5.37 -7.30 2.44
C SER A 35 -4.14 -6.68 3.10
N LEU A 36 -3.73 -5.48 2.67
CA LEU A 36 -2.59 -4.79 3.28
C LEU A 36 -2.90 -4.26 4.68
N VAL A 37 -4.18 -4.07 5.04
CA VAL A 37 -4.58 -3.55 6.35
C VAL A 37 -4.21 -4.56 7.45
N GLY A 38 -3.49 -4.09 8.46
CA GLY A 38 -3.01 -4.95 9.55
C GLY A 38 -1.71 -5.69 9.23
N THR A 39 -1.02 -5.33 8.14
CA THR A 39 0.27 -5.93 7.76
C THR A 39 1.44 -4.97 7.96
N GLN A 40 2.64 -5.52 8.08
CA GLN A 40 3.90 -4.78 8.03
C GLN A 40 4.98 -5.60 7.31
N PHE A 41 5.87 -4.91 6.61
CA PHE A 41 7.03 -5.49 5.93
C PHE A 41 8.01 -4.38 5.52
N THR A 42 9.21 -4.78 5.12
CA THR A 42 10.21 -3.90 4.50
C THR A 42 10.43 -4.28 3.04
N PHE A 43 10.96 -3.37 2.26
CA PHE A 43 11.41 -3.67 0.91
C PHE A 43 12.66 -2.88 0.54
N THR A 44 13.40 -3.41 -0.42
CA THR A 44 14.51 -2.71 -1.06
C THR A 44 14.30 -2.69 -2.56
N THR A 45 14.62 -1.57 -3.21
CA THR A 45 14.67 -1.51 -4.67
C THR A 45 16.00 -0.94 -5.12
N GLN A 46 16.46 -1.39 -6.29
CA GLN A 46 17.60 -0.83 -6.98
C GLN A 46 17.27 -0.69 -8.47
N GLU A 47 17.48 0.51 -8.98
CA GLU A 47 17.24 0.92 -10.36
C GLU A 47 18.53 1.53 -10.92
N GLY A 48 19.03 0.99 -12.03
CA GLY A 48 20.22 1.53 -12.70
C GLY A 48 19.88 2.81 -13.48
N LEU A 49 20.79 3.78 -13.47
CA LEU A 49 20.74 5.01 -14.26
C LEU A 49 21.91 5.04 -15.23
N GLU A 50 21.70 5.57 -16.43
CA GLU A 50 22.77 5.79 -17.40
C GLU A 50 23.50 7.12 -17.13
N PRO A 51 24.84 7.20 -17.34
CA PRO A 51 25.76 6.13 -17.73
C PRO A 51 26.28 5.26 -16.56
N ASP A 52 26.43 5.79 -15.34
CA ASP A 52 26.98 5.07 -14.18
C ASP A 52 26.32 5.51 -12.85
N GLY A 53 24.99 5.41 -12.78
CA GLY A 53 24.25 5.79 -11.59
C GLY A 53 23.28 4.71 -11.09
N PHE A 54 22.75 4.92 -9.90
CA PHE A 54 21.64 4.11 -9.40
C PHE A 54 20.73 4.91 -8.47
N ILE A 55 19.48 4.46 -8.39
CA ILE A 55 18.54 4.84 -7.36
C ILE A 55 18.25 3.60 -6.52
N ALA A 56 18.69 3.62 -5.27
CA ALA A 56 18.32 2.60 -4.29
C ALA A 56 17.24 3.16 -3.36
N ARG A 57 16.27 2.32 -3.00
CA ARG A 57 15.23 2.68 -2.04
C ARG A 57 15.15 1.60 -0.97
N GLN A 58 15.00 2.01 0.27
CA GLN A 58 14.70 1.12 1.39
C GLN A 58 13.40 1.60 2.02
N GLY A 59 12.37 0.78 2.00
CA GLY A 59 11.04 1.10 2.48
C GLY A 59 10.64 0.25 3.67
N THR A 60 9.89 0.84 4.61
CA THR A 60 9.19 0.12 5.68
C THR A 60 7.72 0.49 5.62
N TYR A 61 6.87 -0.50 5.39
CA TYR A 61 5.43 -0.35 5.36
C TYR A 61 4.80 -0.90 6.64
N ALA A 62 3.80 -0.20 7.15
CA ALA A 62 2.92 -0.67 8.20
C ALA A 62 1.50 -0.15 7.97
N SER A 63 0.51 -0.96 8.33
CA SER A 63 -0.88 -0.54 8.38
C SER A 63 -1.63 -1.16 9.54
N ILE A 64 -2.62 -0.44 10.08
CA ILE A 64 -3.56 -0.96 11.08
C ILE A 64 -4.99 -0.54 10.74
N PRO A 65 -6.01 -1.34 11.13
CA PRO A 65 -7.39 -0.86 11.16
C PRO A 65 -7.53 0.25 12.22
N TYR A 66 -8.32 1.28 11.91
CA TYR A 66 -8.59 2.39 12.84
C TYR A 66 -9.95 3.04 12.57
N LYS A 67 -10.85 2.97 13.56
CA LYS A 67 -12.25 3.41 13.43
C LYS A 67 -12.89 2.80 12.18
N ASP A 68 -13.52 3.61 11.33
CA ASP A 68 -14.21 3.20 10.09
C ASP A 68 -13.27 3.11 8.87
N GLY A 69 -11.95 3.02 9.10
CA GLY A 69 -10.96 2.95 8.03
C GLY A 69 -9.65 2.33 8.49
N SER A 70 -8.55 2.83 7.95
CA SER A 70 -7.20 2.34 8.21
C SER A 70 -6.20 3.48 8.32
N LEU A 71 -5.09 3.19 9.00
CA LEU A 71 -3.90 4.02 8.98
C LEU A 71 -2.84 3.28 8.17
N HIS A 72 -2.13 4.02 7.31
CA HIS A 72 -0.99 3.49 6.58
C HIS A 72 0.20 4.40 6.80
N ARG A 73 1.38 3.80 6.94
CA ARG A 73 2.64 4.51 7.00
C ARG A 73 3.65 3.80 6.12
N LEU A 74 4.35 4.59 5.32
CA LEU A 74 5.46 4.14 4.51
C LEU A 74 6.65 5.07 4.78
N ASP A 75 7.67 4.56 5.44
CA ASP A 75 8.95 5.23 5.63
C ASP A 75 9.90 4.78 4.51
N ILE A 76 10.54 5.72 3.82
CA ILE A 76 11.42 5.43 2.67
C ILE A 76 12.72 6.22 2.84
N THR A 77 13.83 5.53 2.67
CA THR A 77 15.14 6.14 2.45
C THR A 77 15.52 5.93 0.99
N LYS A 78 15.73 7.03 0.26
CA LYS A 78 16.16 7.04 -1.15
C LYS A 78 17.63 7.40 -1.19
N THR A 79 18.44 6.60 -1.85
CA THR A 79 19.84 6.90 -2.13
C THR A 79 19.99 7.03 -3.64
N PHE A 80 20.31 8.23 -4.09
CA PHE A 80 20.67 8.51 -5.47
C PHE A 80 22.18 8.58 -5.57
N SER A 81 22.76 7.86 -6.52
CA SER A 81 24.18 7.99 -6.84
C SER A 81 24.36 8.18 -8.34
N ALA A 82 25.12 9.20 -8.72
CA ALA A 82 25.55 9.45 -10.10
C ALA A 82 26.84 10.27 -10.06
N ASP A 83 27.75 10.05 -11.01
CA ASP A 83 28.98 10.83 -11.19
C ASP A 83 29.85 10.96 -9.93
N GLY A 84 29.88 9.90 -9.10
CA GLY A 84 30.63 9.87 -7.84
C GLY A 84 30.00 10.67 -6.68
N LEU A 85 28.84 11.29 -6.91
CA LEU A 85 28.03 11.92 -5.86
C LEU A 85 27.00 10.92 -5.34
N THR A 86 26.76 10.94 -4.03
CA THR A 86 25.70 10.18 -3.38
C THR A 86 24.87 11.11 -2.51
N THR A 87 23.56 11.14 -2.74
CA THR A 87 22.60 11.88 -1.92
C THR A 87 21.60 10.91 -1.31
N THR A 88 21.30 11.10 -0.03
CA THR A 88 20.32 10.30 0.70
C THR A 88 19.22 11.19 1.21
N THR A 89 17.97 10.83 0.96
CA THR A 89 16.78 11.53 1.45
C THR A 89 15.86 10.55 2.17
N THR A 90 15.28 10.99 3.28
CA THR A 90 14.31 10.21 4.05
C THR A 90 12.95 10.89 3.97
N GLN A 91 11.94 10.09 3.69
CA GLN A 91 10.56 10.50 3.49
C GLN A 91 9.64 9.55 4.26
N THR A 92 8.60 10.09 4.87
CA THR A 92 7.48 9.32 5.38
C THR A 92 6.21 9.74 4.67
N LEU A 93 5.44 8.76 4.23
CA LEU A 93 4.10 8.94 3.72
C LEU A 93 3.10 8.39 4.75
N LEU A 94 2.15 9.22 5.18
CA LEU A 94 1.07 8.81 6.09
C LEU A 94 -0.27 8.90 5.36
N GLN A 95 -1.04 7.82 5.41
CA GLN A 95 -2.48 7.83 5.09
C GLN A 95 -3.28 7.74 6.37
N ARG A 96 -4.24 8.65 6.49
CA ARG A 96 -5.13 8.72 7.64
C ARG A 96 -6.53 9.15 7.19
N PRO A 97 -7.56 8.99 8.04
CA PRO A 97 -8.92 9.44 7.72
C PRO A 97 -9.04 10.93 7.38
N ASP A 98 -8.11 11.74 7.89
CA ASP A 98 -8.06 13.19 7.68
C ASP A 98 -7.17 13.63 6.51
N GLY A 99 -6.51 12.70 5.82
CA GLY A 99 -5.75 12.99 4.61
C GLY A 99 -4.49 12.16 4.43
N CYS A 100 -3.76 12.51 3.37
CA CYS A 100 -2.44 11.98 3.07
C CYS A 100 -1.37 13.03 3.31
N TYR A 101 -0.28 12.65 3.98
CA TYR A 101 0.81 13.54 4.37
C TYR A 101 2.14 13.03 3.79
N GLU A 102 2.84 13.90 3.07
CA GLU A 102 4.21 13.67 2.61
C GLU A 102 5.17 14.46 3.50
N ILE A 103 5.98 13.76 4.28
CA ILE A 103 6.86 14.33 5.31
C ILE A 103 8.30 13.97 4.94
N PHE A 104 9.22 14.93 4.92
CA PHE A 104 10.62 14.69 4.58
C PHE A 104 11.55 15.17 5.69
N GLN A 105 12.68 14.48 5.82
CA GLN A 105 13.75 14.90 6.71
C GLN A 105 14.72 15.80 5.97
N ASN A 106 14.98 16.98 6.52
CA ASN A 106 16.04 17.88 6.08
C ASN A 106 17.03 18.16 7.23
N ASN A 107 18.00 19.05 6.99
CA ASN A 107 19.04 19.40 7.97
C ASN A 107 18.50 20.02 9.27
N ASN A 108 17.27 20.55 9.26
CA ASN A 108 16.62 21.21 10.39
C ASN A 108 15.57 20.34 11.08
N GLY A 109 15.33 19.11 10.60
CA GLY A 109 14.33 18.18 11.15
C GLY A 109 13.31 17.72 10.11
N TRP A 110 12.13 17.33 10.59
CA TRP A 110 11.03 16.86 9.73
C TRP A 110 10.18 18.04 9.25
N VAL A 111 9.83 18.02 7.96
CA VAL A 111 9.02 19.06 7.32
C VAL A 111 7.90 18.41 6.51
N LEU A 112 6.70 19.00 6.57
CA LEU A 112 5.56 18.60 5.77
C LEU A 112 5.70 19.22 4.37
N GLU A 113 5.86 18.39 3.33
CA GLU A 113 5.94 18.85 1.94
C GLU A 113 4.56 19.06 1.34
N LYS A 114 3.71 18.03 1.46
CA LYS A 114 2.40 18.00 0.83
C LYS A 114 1.37 17.42 1.77
N HIS A 115 0.16 17.94 1.65
CA HIS A 115 -1.02 17.46 2.34
C HIS A 115 -2.20 17.42 1.38
N HIS A 116 -2.88 16.27 1.34
CA HIS A 116 -4.08 16.06 0.54
C HIS A 116 -5.23 15.65 1.47
N SER A 117 -6.16 16.58 1.72
CA SER A 117 -7.23 16.42 2.72
C SER A 117 -8.37 15.49 2.32
N GLN A 118 -8.53 15.21 1.02
CA GLN A 118 -9.66 14.42 0.49
C GLN A 118 -9.26 13.04 -0.03
N LEU A 119 -8.01 12.66 0.20
CA LEU A 119 -7.42 11.46 -0.37
C LEU A 119 -7.87 10.24 0.45
N LYS A 120 -9.08 9.75 0.16
CA LYS A 120 -9.69 8.62 0.88
C LYS A 120 -8.84 7.35 0.78
N GLU A 121 -8.10 7.19 -0.32
CA GLU A 121 -7.20 6.07 -0.55
C GLU A 121 -5.94 6.53 -1.28
N ILE A 122 -4.74 6.38 -0.67
CA ILE A 122 -3.45 6.69 -1.32
C ILE A 122 -3.32 5.99 -2.67
N TYR A 123 -4.01 4.87 -2.85
CA TYR A 123 -3.88 4.06 -4.03
C TYR A 123 -4.84 4.44 -5.17
N LYS A 124 -5.78 5.37 -4.95
CA LYS A 124 -6.77 5.81 -5.95
C LYS A 124 -6.34 7.04 -6.77
N GLU A 125 -5.50 7.90 -6.20
CA GLU A 125 -5.10 9.17 -6.86
C GLU A 125 -3.60 9.24 -7.19
N TYR A 126 -2.75 8.41 -6.57
CA TYR A 126 -1.31 8.44 -6.83
C TYR A 126 -0.94 7.57 -8.03
N GLY A 127 -1.31 8.05 -9.21
CA GLY A 127 -0.73 7.60 -10.48
C GLY A 127 0.79 7.83 -10.49
N PHE A 128 1.55 6.75 -10.68
CA PHE A 128 2.94 6.69 -11.14
C PHE A 128 4.08 7.37 -10.35
N ARG A 129 3.82 8.21 -9.33
CA ARG A 129 4.89 9.01 -8.68
C ARG A 129 5.05 8.83 -7.16
N SER A 130 4.22 8.01 -6.53
CA SER A 130 4.39 7.69 -5.11
C SER A 130 5.15 6.37 -4.95
N ASP A 131 6.08 6.31 -4.01
CA ASP A 131 6.79 5.08 -3.66
C ASP A 131 5.86 3.97 -3.14
N PHE A 132 4.60 4.27 -2.83
CA PHE A 132 3.57 3.25 -2.63
C PHE A 132 3.36 2.36 -3.85
N MET A 133 3.78 2.78 -5.04
CA MET A 133 3.71 1.95 -6.24
C MET A 133 4.42 0.60 -6.07
N PHE A 134 5.48 0.52 -5.24
CA PHE A 134 6.21 -0.73 -4.99
C PHE A 134 5.36 -1.74 -4.21
N ILE A 135 4.62 -1.26 -3.21
CA ILE A 135 3.68 -2.08 -2.43
C ILE A 135 2.48 -2.48 -3.31
N MET A 136 2.08 -1.60 -4.23
CA MET A 136 0.97 -1.80 -5.13
C MET A 136 1.33 -2.53 -6.43
N MET A 137 2.58 -2.94 -6.65
CA MET A 137 3.01 -3.60 -7.90
C MET A 137 2.08 -4.74 -8.35
N PRO A 138 1.49 -5.56 -7.46
CA PRO A 138 0.54 -6.59 -7.86
C PRO A 138 -0.71 -6.09 -8.57
N VAL A 139 -1.07 -4.80 -8.45
CA VAL A 139 -2.29 -4.23 -9.03
C VAL A 139 -2.11 -2.83 -9.65
N VAL A 140 -0.91 -2.22 -9.59
CA VAL A 140 -0.67 -0.80 -9.94
C VAL A 140 -1.03 -0.46 -11.39
N ARG A 141 -0.84 -1.40 -12.31
CA ARG A 141 -1.24 -1.26 -13.74
C ARG A 141 -2.59 -1.89 -14.07
N ILE A 142 -3.20 -2.62 -13.13
CA ILE A 142 -4.61 -2.98 -13.22
C ILE A 142 -5.47 -1.76 -12.88
N ALA A 143 -5.05 -0.95 -11.90
CA ALA A 143 -5.77 0.26 -11.49
C ALA A 143 -5.54 1.46 -12.43
N SER A 144 -4.28 1.70 -12.84
CA SER A 144 -3.88 2.93 -13.55
C SER A 144 -4.50 3.20 -14.93
N PRO A 145 -4.90 2.22 -15.77
CA PRO A 145 -5.48 2.50 -17.08
C PRO A 145 -7.00 2.75 -17.05
N PHE A 146 -7.69 2.36 -15.97
CA PHE A 146 -9.16 2.44 -15.80
C PHE A 146 -9.61 3.52 -14.79
N ASP A 147 -8.65 4.30 -14.29
CA ASP A 147 -8.88 5.36 -13.32
C ASP A 147 -9.35 6.70 -13.92
N GLU A 148 -9.90 6.66 -15.14
CA GLU A 148 -10.83 7.68 -15.60
C GLU A 148 -12.10 7.77 -14.71
N SER A 149 -12.36 6.72 -13.92
CA SER A 149 -13.52 6.59 -13.03
C SER A 149 -13.22 6.80 -11.53
N LEU A 150 -11.94 6.79 -11.10
CA LEU A 150 -11.55 7.03 -9.69
C LEU A 150 -10.86 8.38 -9.47
N SER A 151 -10.37 9.05 -10.51
CA SER A 151 -9.98 10.46 -10.46
C SER A 151 -10.96 11.29 -11.29
N ARG A 152 -11.59 12.30 -10.67
CA ARG A 152 -12.48 13.24 -11.37
C ARG A 152 -11.71 14.22 -12.27
N GLU A 153 -10.39 14.20 -12.25
CA GLU A 153 -9.52 15.15 -12.96
C GLU A 153 -8.84 14.52 -14.17
N ARG A 154 -9.57 14.43 -15.29
CA ARG A 154 -9.02 14.05 -16.61
C ARG A 154 -7.80 14.89 -17.02
N SER A 155 -7.70 16.13 -16.53
CA SER A 155 -6.62 17.06 -16.84
C SER A 155 -5.23 16.60 -16.37
N GLY A 156 -5.15 15.62 -15.47
CA GLY A 156 -3.88 15.08 -14.97
C GLY A 156 -3.23 14.01 -15.87
N PHE A 157 -3.96 13.48 -16.86
CA PHE A 157 -3.52 12.33 -17.65
C PHE A 157 -3.34 12.68 -19.13
N SER A 158 -2.21 12.26 -19.71
CA SER A 158 -1.96 12.40 -21.16
C SER A 158 -2.43 11.19 -21.99
N TRP A 159 -2.80 10.08 -21.33
CA TRP A 159 -3.10 8.80 -21.96
C TRP A 159 -4.36 8.14 -21.38
N GLY A 160 -5.10 7.43 -22.23
CA GLY A 160 -6.21 6.55 -21.88
C GLY A 160 -5.89 5.09 -22.22
N SER A 161 -6.76 4.17 -21.79
CA SER A 161 -6.58 2.74 -22.02
C SER A 161 -7.90 2.02 -22.30
N ARG A 162 -7.84 0.91 -23.02
CA ARG A 162 -8.98 0.02 -23.31
C ARG A 162 -8.60 -1.43 -23.05
N ILE A 163 -9.45 -2.17 -22.33
CA ILE A 163 -9.34 -3.63 -22.23
C ILE A 163 -9.67 -4.24 -23.58
N SER A 164 -8.82 -5.15 -24.02
CA SER A 164 -9.13 -6.09 -25.09
C SER A 164 -9.54 -7.42 -24.45
N LEU A 165 -10.72 -7.90 -24.83
CA LEU A 165 -11.26 -9.15 -24.32
C LEU A 165 -10.33 -10.31 -24.71
N THR A 166 -9.90 -11.07 -23.71
CA THR A 166 -9.12 -12.28 -23.85
C THR A 166 -10.00 -13.50 -23.60
N LYS A 167 -9.52 -14.67 -24.03
CA LYS A 167 -10.22 -15.95 -23.84
C LYS A 167 -9.93 -16.62 -22.49
N SER A 168 -9.10 -16.02 -21.64
CA SER A 168 -8.61 -16.61 -20.39
C SER A 168 -9.00 -15.75 -19.19
N LYS A 169 -9.43 -16.40 -18.10
CA LYS A 169 -9.78 -15.74 -16.83
C LYS A 169 -8.58 -15.10 -16.10
N ASN A 170 -7.36 -15.52 -16.46
CA ASN A 170 -6.13 -15.11 -15.80
C ASN A 170 -5.26 -14.24 -16.70
N GLU A 171 -5.75 -13.82 -17.86
CA GLU A 171 -4.97 -13.00 -18.78
C GLU A 171 -5.85 -11.90 -19.31
N PHE A 172 -5.31 -10.70 -19.50
CA PHE A 172 -6.00 -9.66 -20.25
C PHE A 172 -4.99 -8.78 -20.97
N GLN A 173 -5.45 -8.04 -21.98
CA GLN A 173 -4.62 -7.11 -22.70
C GLN A 173 -5.22 -5.71 -22.60
N THR A 174 -4.37 -4.69 -22.56
CA THR A 174 -4.80 -3.30 -22.69
C THR A 174 -4.07 -2.60 -23.83
N SER A 175 -4.79 -1.70 -24.50
CA SER A 175 -4.20 -0.78 -25.49
C SER A 175 -4.22 0.64 -24.94
N GLU A 176 -3.05 1.25 -24.79
CA GLU A 176 -2.87 2.62 -24.31
C GLU A 176 -2.79 3.59 -25.51
N PHE A 177 -3.48 4.73 -25.42
CA PHE A 177 -3.58 5.74 -26.49
C PHE A 177 -3.58 7.15 -25.92
N PRO A 178 -3.10 8.17 -26.66
CA PRO A 178 -3.14 9.54 -26.18
C PRO A 178 -4.60 10.02 -26.23
N TRP A 179 -5.05 10.76 -25.21
CA TRP A 179 -6.42 11.30 -25.20
C TRP A 179 -6.71 12.21 -26.39
N THR A 180 -5.67 12.89 -26.90
CA THR A 180 -5.75 13.75 -28.09
C THR A 180 -5.96 12.97 -29.39
N ASN A 181 -5.62 11.68 -29.42
CA ASN A 181 -5.84 10.82 -30.59
C ASN A 181 -6.16 9.36 -30.20
N PRO A 182 -7.40 9.06 -29.79
CA PRO A 182 -7.78 7.74 -29.28
C PRO A 182 -7.75 6.59 -30.30
N LYS A 183 -7.44 6.87 -31.56
CA LYS A 183 -7.24 5.88 -32.62
C LYS A 183 -5.78 5.41 -32.72
N GLN A 184 -4.85 6.18 -32.16
CA GLN A 184 -3.43 5.87 -32.19
C GLN A 184 -3.04 5.05 -30.96
N VAL A 185 -2.96 3.73 -31.11
CA VAL A 185 -2.36 2.87 -30.08
C VAL A 185 -0.88 3.21 -29.98
N SER A 186 -0.43 3.50 -28.77
CA SER A 186 0.97 3.84 -28.50
C SER A 186 1.69 2.73 -27.76
N VAL A 187 0.97 1.94 -26.97
CA VAL A 187 1.52 0.81 -26.22
C VAL A 187 0.44 -0.27 -26.09
N VAL A 188 0.86 -1.53 -26.15
CA VAL A 188 0.04 -2.70 -25.84
C VAL A 188 0.63 -3.41 -24.63
N SER A 189 -0.19 -3.63 -23.60
CA SER A 189 0.23 -4.29 -22.36
C SER A 189 -0.50 -5.62 -22.21
N ASN A 190 0.24 -6.71 -22.09
CA ASN A 190 -0.28 -8.05 -21.81
C ASN A 190 -0.07 -8.38 -20.33
N TYR A 191 -1.13 -8.84 -19.67
CA TYR A 191 -1.14 -9.16 -18.25
C TYR A 191 -1.43 -10.64 -18.06
N TRP A 192 -0.64 -11.28 -17.21
CA TRP A 192 -0.91 -12.60 -16.67
C TRP A 192 -1.09 -12.49 -15.17
N LEU A 193 -2.17 -13.07 -14.68
CA LEU A 193 -2.66 -12.93 -13.33
C LEU A 193 -2.58 -14.24 -12.58
N GLU A 194 -2.41 -14.12 -11.27
CA GLU A 194 -2.47 -15.21 -10.32
C GLU A 194 -3.28 -14.73 -9.12
N ASP A 195 -4.48 -15.29 -8.93
CA ASP A 195 -5.45 -14.88 -7.91
C ASP A 195 -5.76 -13.38 -7.90
N GLY A 196 -5.96 -12.81 -9.10
CA GLY A 196 -6.26 -11.38 -9.28
C GLY A 196 -5.05 -10.44 -9.17
N CYS A 197 -3.85 -10.97 -8.93
CA CYS A 197 -2.61 -10.20 -8.82
C CYS A 197 -1.72 -10.39 -10.07
N ILE A 198 -1.01 -9.35 -10.51
CA ILE A 198 -0.11 -9.40 -11.67
C ILE A 198 1.09 -10.32 -11.42
N LYS A 199 1.08 -11.51 -12.01
CA LYS A 199 2.26 -12.38 -12.06
C LYS A 199 3.29 -11.91 -13.08
N LYS A 200 2.81 -11.51 -14.26
CA LYS A 200 3.64 -11.04 -15.35
C LYS A 200 2.95 -9.93 -16.12
N LEU A 201 3.72 -8.96 -16.56
CA LEU A 201 3.30 -7.87 -17.43
C LEU A 201 4.34 -7.70 -18.53
N VAL A 202 3.89 -7.72 -19.78
CA VAL A 202 4.72 -7.40 -20.95
C VAL A 202 4.14 -6.17 -21.62
N ILE A 203 4.97 -5.14 -21.79
CA ILE A 203 4.62 -3.89 -22.45
C ILE A 203 5.35 -3.86 -23.78
N ALA A 204 4.60 -3.74 -24.87
CA ALA A 204 5.11 -3.69 -26.23
C ALA A 204 4.73 -2.39 -26.94
N LYS A 205 5.58 -1.96 -27.86
CA LYS A 205 5.29 -0.90 -28.82
C LYS A 205 4.29 -1.40 -29.88
N PRO A 206 3.68 -0.50 -30.68
CA PRO A 206 2.70 -0.90 -31.70
C PRO A 206 3.28 -1.78 -32.80
N ASP A 207 4.60 -1.74 -33.01
CA ASP A 207 5.35 -2.61 -33.94
C ASP A 207 5.61 -4.01 -33.39
N GLY A 208 5.16 -4.31 -32.16
CA GLY A 208 5.35 -5.60 -31.49
C GLY A 208 6.66 -5.71 -30.70
N THR A 209 7.54 -4.70 -30.76
CA THR A 209 8.79 -4.70 -30.00
C THR A 209 8.50 -4.58 -28.51
N GLU A 210 8.95 -5.55 -27.72
CA GLU A 210 8.79 -5.51 -26.27
C GLU A 210 9.67 -4.39 -25.68
N ALA A 211 9.04 -3.48 -24.96
CA ALA A 211 9.70 -2.35 -24.30
C ALA A 211 10.04 -2.67 -22.84
N LYS A 212 9.23 -3.50 -22.17
CA LYS A 212 9.40 -3.82 -20.75
C LYS A 212 8.72 -5.12 -20.38
N ILE A 213 9.40 -5.94 -19.60
CA ILE A 213 8.85 -7.13 -18.95
C ILE A 213 8.93 -6.91 -17.44
N GLN A 214 7.83 -7.15 -16.74
CA GLN A 214 7.78 -7.21 -15.29
C GLN A 214 7.30 -8.58 -14.86
N GLU A 215 7.98 -9.17 -13.90
CA GLU A 215 7.59 -10.44 -13.27
C GLU A 215 7.55 -10.24 -11.75
N ILE A 216 6.57 -10.85 -11.08
CA ILE A 216 6.40 -10.79 -9.64
C ILE A 216 6.32 -12.22 -9.11
N ASN A 217 7.19 -12.54 -8.15
CA ASN A 217 7.10 -13.77 -7.37
C ASN A 217 6.40 -13.46 -6.04
N TYR A 218 5.57 -14.38 -5.59
CA TYR A 218 4.72 -14.18 -4.42
C TYR A 218 5.15 -15.03 -3.23
N GLN A 219 4.92 -14.47 -2.04
CA GLN A 219 4.86 -15.16 -0.76
C GLN A 219 3.41 -15.18 -0.26
N LEU A 220 3.12 -16.10 0.67
CA LEU A 220 1.80 -16.23 1.27
C LEU A 220 1.81 -15.76 2.72
N PHE A 221 0.83 -14.95 3.08
CA PHE A 221 0.53 -14.61 4.47
C PHE A 221 -1.00 -14.57 4.64
N ASN A 222 -1.54 -15.29 5.63
CA ASN A 222 -2.98 -15.42 5.86
C ASN A 222 -3.80 -15.77 4.60
N ASN A 223 -3.31 -16.72 3.79
CA ASN A 223 -3.92 -17.14 2.51
C ASN A 223 -4.06 -16.01 1.47
N ARG A 224 -3.29 -14.93 1.60
CA ARG A 224 -3.20 -13.83 0.63
C ARG A 224 -1.79 -13.76 0.06
N LYS A 225 -1.69 -13.32 -1.20
CA LYS A 225 -0.44 -13.17 -1.93
C LYS A 225 0.13 -11.78 -1.75
N TYR A 226 1.41 -11.73 -1.39
CA TYR A 226 2.19 -10.50 -1.29
C TYR A 226 3.47 -10.66 -2.10
N PRO A 227 4.03 -9.59 -2.66
CA PRO A 227 5.28 -9.69 -3.41
C PRO A 227 6.39 -10.19 -2.50
N ARG A 228 7.15 -11.17 -2.97
CA ARG A 228 8.45 -11.56 -2.39
C ARG A 228 9.56 -10.82 -3.11
N ASP A 229 9.48 -10.81 -4.44
CA ASP A 229 10.39 -10.08 -5.29
C ASP A 229 9.67 -9.69 -6.59
N SER A 230 10.19 -8.64 -7.23
CA SER A 230 9.78 -8.26 -8.57
C SER A 230 10.98 -7.83 -9.39
N THR A 231 11.00 -8.25 -10.64
CA THR A 231 12.03 -7.84 -11.60
C THR A 231 11.39 -7.11 -12.76
N ILE A 232 12.05 -6.03 -13.20
CA ILE A 232 11.70 -5.27 -14.39
C ILE A 232 12.91 -5.27 -15.31
N ARG A 233 12.68 -5.68 -16.56
CA ARG A 233 13.73 -5.81 -17.59
C ARG A 233 13.30 -5.12 -18.87
N VAL A 234 14.28 -4.60 -19.59
CA VAL A 234 14.10 -4.10 -20.96
C VAL A 234 14.65 -5.17 -21.91
N PRO A 235 13.81 -5.80 -22.75
CA PRO A 235 14.25 -6.87 -23.66
C PRO A 235 15.32 -6.39 -24.65
N GLY A 236 16.29 -7.26 -24.96
CA GLY A 236 17.39 -6.95 -25.88
C GLY A 236 18.57 -6.23 -25.24
N ASP A 237 18.48 -5.94 -23.94
CA ASP A 237 19.59 -5.40 -23.16
C ASP A 237 19.85 -6.29 -21.92
N ASP A 238 20.59 -7.37 -22.15
CA ASP A 238 20.89 -8.38 -21.12
C ASP A 238 21.66 -7.81 -19.92
N GLN A 239 22.22 -6.61 -20.03
CA GLN A 239 22.92 -5.93 -18.94
C GLN A 239 22.02 -4.95 -18.16
N ARG A 240 20.82 -4.64 -18.64
CA ARG A 240 19.90 -3.68 -18.00
C ARG A 240 18.77 -4.36 -17.24
N LEU A 241 19.07 -4.77 -16.00
CA LEU A 241 18.03 -4.84 -14.97
C LEU A 241 17.55 -3.40 -14.72
N SER A 242 16.34 -3.10 -15.18
CA SER A 242 15.72 -1.78 -14.96
C SER A 242 15.37 -1.59 -13.50
N LEU A 243 14.89 -2.65 -12.83
CA LEU A 243 14.57 -2.59 -11.41
C LEU A 243 14.52 -4.00 -10.81
N VAL A 244 15.13 -4.17 -9.64
CA VAL A 244 14.90 -5.31 -8.76
C VAL A 244 14.29 -4.79 -7.46
N ALA A 245 13.16 -5.37 -7.05
CA ALA A 245 12.54 -5.12 -5.76
C ALA A 245 12.51 -6.41 -4.96
N GLU A 246 12.96 -6.36 -3.71
CA GLU A 246 12.94 -7.49 -2.77
C GLU A 246 12.16 -7.07 -1.52
N PHE A 247 11.33 -7.98 -1.02
CA PHE A 247 10.45 -7.74 0.12
C PHE A 247 10.80 -8.72 1.23
N SER A 248 10.75 -8.23 2.48
CA SER A 248 10.81 -9.11 3.64
C SER A 248 9.56 -9.97 3.74
N ASP A 249 9.58 -10.94 4.65
CA ASP A 249 8.36 -11.66 5.01
C ASP A 249 7.27 -10.69 5.49
N VAL A 250 6.04 -10.90 5.01
CA VAL A 250 4.88 -10.14 5.47
C VAL A 250 4.42 -10.68 6.82
N THR A 251 4.25 -9.78 7.78
CA THR A 251 3.85 -10.12 9.15
C THR A 251 2.67 -9.27 9.61
N ALA A 252 1.98 -9.71 10.66
CA ALA A 252 0.95 -8.90 11.31
C ALA A 252 1.58 -7.62 11.88
N CYS A 253 0.93 -6.48 11.67
CA CYS A 253 1.38 -5.20 12.18
C CYS A 253 1.24 -5.14 13.70
N THR A 254 2.33 -4.80 14.40
CA THR A 254 2.33 -4.66 15.87
C THR A 254 2.43 -3.20 16.32
N LYS A 255 2.29 -2.25 15.38
CA LYS A 255 2.44 -0.82 15.66
C LYS A 255 1.18 -0.28 16.35
N ALA A 256 1.38 0.53 17.38
CA ALA A 256 0.27 1.25 18.02
C ALA A 256 -0.22 2.40 17.10
N PRO A 257 -1.46 2.90 17.26
CA PRO A 257 -1.97 4.05 16.50
C PRO A 257 -1.06 5.28 16.55
N SER A 258 -0.35 5.48 17.67
CA SER A 258 0.59 6.59 17.84
C SER A 258 1.76 6.54 16.85
N TYR A 259 2.09 5.38 16.28
CA TYR A 259 3.07 5.22 15.19
C TYR A 259 2.69 5.97 13.91
N PHE A 260 1.41 6.28 13.74
CA PHE A 260 0.86 6.96 12.56
C PHE A 260 0.56 8.45 12.85
N SER A 261 0.99 8.94 14.01
CA SER A 261 0.77 10.31 14.49
C SER A 261 1.75 11.30 13.85
N LEU A 262 1.25 12.47 13.46
CA LEU A 262 2.06 13.62 13.05
C LEU A 262 2.96 14.12 14.19
N THR A 263 2.55 13.91 15.44
CA THR A 263 3.37 14.30 16.60
C THR A 263 4.70 13.56 16.69
N GLN A 264 4.83 12.38 16.08
CA GLN A 264 6.12 11.68 15.98
C GLN A 264 7.14 12.46 15.14
N PHE A 265 6.68 13.34 14.27
CA PHE A 265 7.47 14.21 13.42
C PHE A 265 7.55 15.64 13.97
N GLY A 266 7.09 15.89 15.20
CA GLY A 266 7.05 17.22 15.81
C GLY A 266 5.95 18.13 15.23
N MET A 267 5.00 17.58 14.48
CA MET A 267 3.92 18.33 13.85
C MET A 267 2.63 18.25 14.69
N PRO A 268 1.77 19.28 14.68
CA PRO A 268 0.49 19.23 15.36
C PRO A 268 -0.44 18.21 14.70
N GLU A 269 -1.33 17.60 15.50
CA GLU A 269 -2.41 16.78 14.95
C GLU A 269 -3.53 17.66 14.38
N ALA A 270 -4.24 17.10 13.39
CA ALA A 270 -5.49 17.67 12.93
C ALA A 270 -6.55 17.62 14.04
N GLU A 271 -7.47 18.59 14.03
CA GLU A 271 -8.56 18.65 15.00
C GLU A 271 -9.40 17.35 14.95
N GLY A 272 -9.70 16.78 16.11
CA GLY A 272 -10.47 15.54 16.23
C GLY A 272 -9.68 14.24 16.00
N ILE A 273 -8.39 14.32 15.63
CA ILE A 273 -7.50 13.16 15.55
C ILE A 273 -6.77 12.96 16.88
N ASP A 274 -7.16 11.91 17.60
CA ASP A 274 -6.42 11.40 18.76
C ASP A 274 -5.92 9.99 18.45
N LEU A 275 -4.64 9.90 18.05
CA LEU A 275 -3.94 8.65 17.79
C LEU A 275 -3.22 8.13 19.04
N GLY A 276 -3.61 8.64 20.21
CA GLY A 276 -2.99 8.31 21.47
C GLY A 276 -1.66 9.02 21.60
N ARG A 277 -1.65 10.14 22.33
CA ARG A 277 -0.42 10.52 23.02
C ARG A 277 -0.18 9.45 24.09
N PRO A 278 1.02 8.85 24.23
CA PRO A 278 1.29 8.06 25.42
C PRO A 278 1.02 8.96 26.63
N THR A 279 0.09 8.56 27.49
CA THR A 279 -0.29 9.36 28.68
C THR A 279 1.00 9.66 29.44
N PRO A 280 1.41 10.93 29.57
CA PRO A 280 2.69 11.26 30.16
C PRO A 280 2.83 10.62 31.53
N VAL A 281 4.01 10.09 31.86
CA VAL A 281 4.26 9.38 33.15
C VAL A 281 3.79 10.20 34.36
N TRP A 282 3.91 11.53 34.30
CA TRP A 282 3.44 12.41 35.38
C TRP A 282 1.94 12.33 35.65
N VAL A 283 1.11 12.01 34.65
CA VAL A 283 -0.34 11.81 34.85
C VAL A 283 -0.59 10.58 35.72
N TRP A 284 0.16 9.49 35.48
CA TRP A 284 0.11 8.29 36.32
C TRP A 284 0.62 8.55 37.73
N LEU A 285 1.67 9.37 37.88
CA LEU A 285 2.15 9.81 39.19
C LEU A 285 1.09 10.61 39.95
N LEU A 286 0.37 11.51 39.28
CA LEU A 286 -0.74 12.27 39.88
C LEU A 286 -1.91 11.36 40.28
N ALA A 287 -2.28 10.40 39.42
CA ALA A 287 -3.31 9.43 39.74
C ALA A 287 -2.93 8.58 40.96
N ALA A 288 -1.68 8.12 41.04
CA ALA A 288 -1.17 7.38 42.19
C ALA A 288 -1.17 8.24 43.47
N ALA A 289 -0.73 9.51 43.38
CA ALA A 289 -0.76 10.44 44.51
C ALA A 289 -2.19 10.69 45.01
N GLY A 290 -3.15 10.87 44.09
CA GLY A 290 -4.57 10.99 44.43
C GLY A 290 -5.13 9.76 45.14
N GLY A 291 -4.78 8.56 44.65
CA GLY A 291 -5.15 7.30 45.29
C GLY A 291 -4.59 7.15 46.72
N LEU A 292 -3.32 7.53 46.93
CA LEU A 292 -2.70 7.52 48.26
C LEU A 292 -3.36 8.53 49.21
N MET A 293 -3.73 9.72 48.73
CA MET A 293 -4.43 10.72 49.56
C MET A 293 -5.80 10.22 50.02
N LEU A 294 -6.56 9.57 49.13
CA LEU A 294 -7.84 8.94 49.47
C LEU A 294 -7.68 7.85 50.52
N LEU A 295 -6.67 6.98 50.37
CA LEU A 295 -6.35 5.96 51.37
C LEU A 295 -6.00 6.57 52.72
N ALA A 296 -5.17 7.63 52.75
CA ALA A 296 -4.81 8.32 53.98
C ALA A 296 -6.03 8.92 54.70
N LEU A 297 -6.96 9.52 53.96
CA LEU A 297 -8.22 10.03 54.51
C LEU A 297 -9.10 8.89 55.05
N LEU A 298 -9.13 7.76 54.36
CA LEU A 298 -9.90 6.60 54.77
C LEU A 298 -9.32 5.98 56.06
N PHE A 299 -8.01 5.82 56.17
CA PHE A 299 -7.36 5.39 57.42
C PHE A 299 -7.60 6.38 58.56
N ARG A 300 -7.52 7.68 58.28
CA ARG A 300 -7.78 8.73 59.29
C ARG A 300 -9.22 8.67 59.81
N THR A 301 -10.20 8.47 58.94
CA THR A 301 -11.61 8.35 59.34
C THR A 301 -11.89 7.06 60.09
N LEU A 302 -11.26 5.95 59.71
CA LEU A 302 -11.33 4.69 60.46
C LEU A 302 -10.70 4.82 61.86
N GLN A 303 -9.54 5.47 61.98
CA GLN A 303 -8.86 5.69 63.26
C GLN A 303 -9.69 6.57 64.20
N GLN A 304 -10.30 7.63 63.69
CA GLN A 304 -11.21 8.48 64.48
C GLN A 304 -12.46 7.72 64.95
N ARG A 305 -12.97 6.76 64.16
CA ARG A 305 -14.08 5.89 64.57
C ARG A 305 -13.66 4.87 65.63
N ALA A 306 -12.45 4.33 65.54
CA ALA A 306 -11.92 3.40 66.54
C ALA A 306 -11.77 4.10 67.91
N LEU A 307 -11.17 5.30 67.95
CA LEU A 307 -11.00 6.08 69.17
C LEU A 307 -12.34 6.47 69.82
N ARG A 308 -13.39 6.73 69.04
CA ARG A 308 -14.74 7.01 69.57
C ARG A 308 -15.44 5.79 70.17
N LYS A 309 -15.03 4.57 69.82
CA LYS A 309 -15.59 3.35 70.41
C LYS A 309 -14.93 2.97 71.75
N GLU A 310 -13.72 3.44 72.03
CA GLU A 310 -13.04 3.21 73.31
C GLU A 310 -13.42 4.22 74.40
N SER A 311 -14.12 5.32 74.04
CA SER A 311 -14.55 6.37 74.96
C SER A 311 -16.01 6.24 75.45
N THR A 312 -16.63 5.08 75.26
CA THR A 312 -17.97 4.70 75.73
C THR A 312 -17.89 3.34 76.39
#